data_AF-A0A928IA00-F1
#
_entry.id   AF-A0A928IA00-F1
#
_cell.length_a   1.000
_cell.length_b   1.000
_cell.length_c   1.000
_cell.angle_alpha   90.00
_cell.angle_beta   90.00
_cell.angle_gamma   90.00
#
_symmetry.space_group_name_H-M   'P 1'
#
loop_
_entity.id
_entity.type
_entity.pdbx_description
1 polymer ?
#
loop_
_entity_poly.entity_id
_entity_poly.type
_entity_poly.pdbx_seq_one_letter_code
_entity_poly.pdbx_strand_id
1 'polypeptide(L)'
;MKKFFKKVPAYAVISLVLIVTVAISILAATTVLDLNNDAKIDDEDVKLVMNSVVDKSEGALSDKTLADYDANGELNVLDVIALKKVIFANANINDGFTKGIY
;
A
#
# COMPACT_ATOMS: atom_id res chain seq x y z
N MET A 1 21.01 32.78 -32.60
CA MET A 1 20.30 32.60 -31.31
C MET A 1 21.10 31.65 -30.43
N LYS A 2 21.90 32.16 -29.47
CA LYS A 2 22.64 31.32 -28.51
C LYS A 2 21.68 30.92 -27.38
N LYS A 3 21.36 29.63 -27.29
CA LYS A 3 20.48 29.09 -26.23
C LYS A 3 21.18 29.21 -24.88
N PHE A 4 20.63 30.03 -23.99
CA PHE A 4 21.06 30.17 -22.60
C PHE A 4 20.61 28.94 -21.80
N PHE A 5 21.33 27.83 -21.89
CA PHE A 5 21.21 26.79 -20.88
C PHE A 5 21.92 27.29 -19.62
N LYS A 6 21.16 27.94 -18.72
CA LYS A 6 21.65 28.23 -17.37
C LYS A 6 22.05 26.90 -16.73
N LYS A 7 23.30 26.80 -16.27
CA LYS A 7 23.79 25.62 -15.56
C LYS A 7 22.87 25.38 -14.35
N VAL A 8 22.13 24.27 -14.38
CA VAL A 8 21.35 23.82 -13.22
C VAL A 8 22.36 23.45 -12.14
N PRO A 9 22.24 24.00 -10.93
CA PRO A 9 23.18 23.69 -9.88
C PRO A 9 23.00 22.23 -9.43
N ALA A 10 24.13 21.55 -9.14
CA ALA A 10 24.14 20.12 -8.84
C ALA A 10 23.20 19.72 -7.69
N TYR A 11 23.03 20.58 -6.68
CA TYR A 11 22.12 20.33 -5.56
C TYR A 11 20.65 20.22 -5.98
N ALA A 12 20.22 20.93 -7.02
CA ALA A 12 18.84 20.87 -7.51
C ALA A 12 18.55 19.53 -8.20
N VAL A 13 19.54 18.99 -8.92
CA VAL A 13 19.45 17.66 -9.54
C VAL A 13 19.42 16.58 -8.46
N ILE A 14 20.33 16.66 -7.47
CA ILE A 14 20.40 15.69 -6.37
C ILE A 14 19.10 15.71 -5.55
N SER A 15 18.57 16.90 -5.23
CA SER A 15 17.31 17.03 -4.49
C SER A 15 16.13 16.43 -5.26
N LEU A 16 16.06 16.64 -6.58
CA LEU A 16 15.00 16.08 -7.40
C LEU A 16 15.07 14.55 -7.47
N VAL A 17 16.27 14.01 -7.65
CA VAL A 17 16.49 12.55 -7.64
C VAL A 17 16.04 11.97 -6.31
N LEU A 18 16.42 12.58 -5.18
CA LEU A 18 16.03 12.09 -3.85
C LEU A 18 14.51 12.08 -3.66
N ILE A 19 13.82 13.17 -4.05
CA ILE A 19 12.35 13.28 -3.96
C ILE A 19 11.68 12.21 -4.82
N VAL A 20 12.15 12.01 -6.05
CA VAL A 20 11.61 10.99 -6.96
C VAL A 20 11.84 9.58 -6.40
N THR A 21 13.02 9.29 -5.86
CA THR A 21 13.30 7.98 -5.25
C THR A 21 12.39 7.70 -4.06
N VAL A 22 12.24 8.67 -3.15
CA VAL A 22 11.35 8.52 -1.98
C VAL A 22 9.89 8.32 -2.41
N ALA A 23 9.40 9.08 -3.39
CA ALA A 23 8.03 8.95 -3.88
C ALA A 23 7.76 7.57 -4.51
N ILE A 24 8.71 7.03 -5.27
CA ILE A 24 8.60 5.68 -5.86
C ILE A 24 8.58 4.62 -4.75
N SER A 25 9.43 4.75 -3.72
CA SER A 25 9.45 3.81 -2.60
C SER A 25 8.13 3.79 -1.81
N ILE A 26 7.50 4.95 -1.61
CA ILE A 26 6.20 5.04 -0.93
C ILE A 26 5.11 4.37 -1.78
N LEU A 27 5.10 4.61 -3.10
CA LEU A 27 4.10 4.03 -4.00
C LEU A 27 4.18 2.50 -4.09
N ALA A 28 5.40 1.94 -4.14
CA ALA A 28 5.61 0.50 -4.18
C ALA A 28 5.19 -0.21 -2.89
N ALA A 29 5.28 0.47 -1.74
CA ALA A 29 4.85 -0.10 -0.46
C ALA A 29 3.32 -0.18 -0.35
N THR A 30 2.58 0.74 -0.97
CA THR A 30 1.11 0.75 -0.93
C THR A 30 0.46 -0.31 -1.81
N THR A 31 1.11 -0.74 -2.91
CA THR A 31 0.54 -1.71 -3.86
C THR A 31 0.52 -3.15 -3.36
N VAL A 32 1.26 -3.48 -2.30
CA VAL A 32 1.34 -4.87 -1.78
C VAL A 32 0.15 -5.20 -0.86
N LEU A 33 -0.50 -4.17 -0.31
CA LEU A 33 -1.57 -4.31 0.70
C LEU A 33 -2.98 -4.05 0.13
N ASP A 34 -3.06 -3.66 -1.14
CA ASP A 34 -4.31 -3.43 -1.86
C ASP A 34 -4.48 -4.58 -2.87
N LEU A 35 -5.33 -5.54 -2.51
CA LEU A 35 -5.45 -6.80 -3.23
C LEU A 35 -6.32 -6.66 -4.48
N ASN A 36 -7.25 -5.70 -4.48
CA ASN A 36 -8.14 -5.43 -5.61
C ASN A 36 -7.66 -4.27 -6.51
N ASN A 37 -6.56 -3.59 -6.14
CA ASN A 37 -5.98 -2.42 -6.80
C ASN A 37 -6.94 -1.23 -6.94
N ASP A 38 -7.84 -1.01 -5.97
CA ASP A 38 -8.79 0.11 -5.98
C ASP A 38 -8.28 1.37 -5.24
N ALA A 39 -7.01 1.34 -4.84
CA ALA A 39 -6.30 2.35 -4.06
C ALA A 39 -6.81 2.52 -2.61
N LYS A 40 -7.53 1.54 -2.07
CA LYS A 40 -7.94 1.48 -0.68
C LYS A 40 -7.47 0.18 -0.05
N ILE A 41 -7.42 0.18 1.27
CA ILE A 41 -7.21 -1.02 2.07
C ILE A 41 -8.45 -1.14 2.94
N ASP A 42 -9.40 -1.98 2.53
CA ASP A 42 -10.72 -2.06 3.15
C ASP A 42 -11.30 -3.49 3.19
N ASP A 43 -12.61 -3.58 3.43
CA ASP A 43 -13.30 -4.85 3.61
C ASP A 43 -13.43 -5.66 2.31
N GLU A 44 -13.26 -5.05 1.14
CA GLU A 44 -13.18 -5.78 -0.13
C GLU A 44 -11.88 -6.61 -0.23
N ASP A 45 -10.76 -6.08 0.27
CA ASP A 45 -9.50 -6.85 0.37
C ASP A 45 -9.66 -8.05 1.31
N VAL A 46 -10.36 -7.85 2.43
CA VAL A 46 -10.64 -8.93 3.39
C VAL A 46 -11.42 -10.08 2.74
N LYS A 47 -12.40 -9.76 1.88
CA LYS A 47 -13.16 -10.79 1.15
C LYS A 47 -12.26 -11.59 0.22
N LEU A 48 -11.30 -10.95 -0.46
CA LEU A 48 -10.35 -11.65 -1.33
C LEU A 48 -9.45 -12.62 -0.55
N VAL A 49 -8.96 -12.21 0.63
CA VAL A 49 -8.22 -13.09 1.53
C VAL A 49 -9.11 -14.24 1.99
N MET A 50 -10.32 -13.95 2.48
CA MET A 50 -11.23 -14.94 3.02
C MET A 50 -11.67 -15.97 1.97
N ASN A 51 -11.92 -15.53 0.73
CA ASN A 51 -12.18 -16.42 -0.39
C ASN A 51 -10.96 -17.32 -0.61
N SER A 52 -9.76 -16.77 -0.71
CA SER A 52 -8.53 -17.55 -0.90
C SER A 52 -8.24 -18.57 0.23
N VAL A 53 -8.69 -18.29 1.45
CA VAL A 53 -8.55 -19.15 2.64
C VAL A 53 -9.63 -20.25 2.70
N VAL A 54 -10.90 -19.88 2.51
CA VAL A 54 -12.06 -20.76 2.72
C VAL A 54 -12.44 -21.52 1.45
N ASP A 55 -12.34 -20.88 0.29
CA ASP A 55 -12.88 -21.37 -0.97
C ASP A 55 -11.84 -21.23 -2.09
N LYS A 56 -11.24 -22.34 -2.53
CA LYS A 56 -10.24 -22.33 -3.61
C LYS A 56 -10.85 -22.09 -5.01
N SER A 57 -12.07 -21.53 -5.08
CA SER A 57 -12.83 -21.26 -6.30
C SER A 57 -12.76 -19.78 -6.73
N GLU A 58 -13.59 -19.38 -7.71
CA GLU A 58 -13.51 -18.08 -8.42
C GLU A 58 -13.35 -16.87 -7.49
N GLY A 59 -12.44 -15.95 -7.84
CA GLY A 59 -12.13 -14.75 -7.05
C GLY A 59 -11.00 -14.94 -6.03
N ALA A 60 -10.39 -16.12 -5.95
CA ALA A 60 -9.14 -16.32 -5.23
C ALA A 60 -7.99 -15.52 -5.83
N LEU A 61 -7.07 -15.10 -4.98
CA LEU A 61 -5.89 -14.34 -5.38
C LEU A 61 -5.00 -15.16 -6.32
N SER A 62 -4.52 -14.51 -7.38
CA SER A 62 -3.55 -15.10 -8.31
C SER A 62 -2.21 -15.36 -7.64
N ASP A 63 -1.83 -14.50 -6.70
CA ASP A 63 -0.65 -14.65 -5.85
C ASP A 63 -1.04 -14.60 -4.37
N LYS A 64 -0.90 -15.74 -3.70
CA LYS A 64 -1.23 -15.90 -2.29
C LYS A 64 -0.22 -15.25 -1.35
N THR A 65 0.99 -14.97 -1.84
CA THR A 65 2.04 -14.33 -1.03
C THR A 65 1.71 -12.88 -0.72
N LEU A 66 0.88 -12.23 -1.55
CA LEU A 66 0.38 -10.88 -1.30
C LEU A 66 -0.62 -10.81 -0.14
N ALA A 67 -1.20 -11.94 0.24
CA ALA A 67 -2.17 -12.02 1.33
C ALA A 67 -1.61 -12.64 2.63
N ASP A 68 -0.30 -12.85 2.72
CA ASP A 68 0.39 -13.25 3.95
C ASP A 68 0.67 -12.02 4.83
N TYR A 69 -0.37 -11.52 5.49
CA TYR A 69 -0.33 -10.26 6.26
C TYR A 69 0.34 -10.41 7.62
N ASP A 70 0.39 -11.63 8.18
CA ASP A 70 1.11 -11.90 9.41
C ASP A 70 2.55 -12.39 9.18
N ALA A 71 2.94 -12.57 7.91
CA ALA A 71 4.27 -13.00 7.44
C ALA A 71 4.71 -14.35 8.04
N ASN A 72 3.76 -15.26 8.26
CA ASN A 72 4.03 -16.59 8.80
C ASN A 72 4.34 -17.63 7.69
N GLY A 73 4.15 -17.29 6.40
CA GLY A 73 4.39 -18.15 5.25
C GLY A 73 3.22 -19.05 4.86
N GLU A 74 2.09 -18.97 5.55
CA GLU A 74 0.88 -19.76 5.36
C GLU A 74 -0.35 -18.85 5.23
N LEU A 75 -1.00 -18.88 4.06
CA LEU A 75 -2.28 -18.17 3.89
C LEU A 75 -3.40 -18.85 4.70
N ASN A 76 -3.82 -18.23 5.80
CA ASN A 76 -4.83 -18.75 6.70
C ASN A 76 -5.66 -17.63 7.39
N VAL A 77 -6.45 -17.99 8.41
CA VAL A 77 -7.34 -17.03 9.09
C VAL A 77 -6.58 -15.95 9.88
N LEU A 78 -5.32 -16.19 10.24
CA LEU A 78 -4.48 -15.23 10.93
C LEU A 78 -4.19 -14.00 10.05
N ASP A 79 -4.06 -14.19 8.73
CA ASP A 79 -3.90 -13.09 7.77
C ASP A 79 -5.12 -12.19 7.71
N VAL A 80 -6.32 -12.78 7.76
CA VAL A 80 -7.59 -12.04 7.81
C VAL A 80 -7.62 -11.15 9.06
N ILE A 81 -7.17 -11.68 10.20
CA ILE A 81 -7.10 -10.94 11.46
C ILE A 81 -6.06 -9.83 11.38
N ALA A 82 -4.89 -10.10 10.79
CA ALA A 82 -3.82 -9.11 10.61
C ALA A 82 -4.27 -7.94 9.72
N LEU A 83 -4.90 -8.23 8.57
CA LEU A 83 -5.46 -7.22 7.68
C LEU A 83 -6.53 -6.36 8.39
N LYS A 84 -7.45 -6.98 9.14
CA LYS A 84 -8.46 -6.23 9.91
C LYS A 84 -7.83 -5.28 10.95
N LYS A 85 -6.70 -5.64 11.56
CA LYS A 85 -5.97 -4.73 12.46
C LYS A 85 -5.41 -3.53 11.72
N VAL A 86 -4.88 -3.72 10.50
CA VAL A 86 -4.38 -2.62 9.66
C VAL A 86 -5.51 -1.67 9.28
N ILE A 87 -6.65 -2.20 8.82
CA ILE A 87 -7.83 -1.40 8.47
C ILE A 87 -8.31 -0.59 9.68
N PHE A 88 -8.39 -1.22 10.85
CA PHE A 88 -8.82 -0.55 12.09
C PHE A 88 -7.83 0.55 12.53
N ALA A 89 -6.53 0.28 12.44
CA ALA A 89 -5.50 1.29 12.72
C ALA A 89 -5.61 2.49 11.78
N ASN A 90 -5.79 2.26 10.47
CA ASN A 90 -5.98 3.32 9.48
C ASN A 90 -7.25 4.14 9.73
N ALA A 91 -8.36 3.49 10.08
CA ALA A 91 -9.61 4.18 10.42
C ALA A 91 -9.43 5.13 11.63
N ASN A 92 -8.71 4.70 12.66
CA ASN A 92 -8.45 5.51 13.85
C ASN A 92 -7.48 6.67 13.59
N ILE A 93 -6.51 6.50 12.69
CA ILE A 93 -5.62 7.59 12.27
C ILE A 93 -6.43 8.70 11.58
N ASN A 94 -7.38 8.32 10.71
CA ASN A 94 -8.24 9.27 10.01
C ASN A 94 -9.20 10.00 10.97
N ASP A 95 -9.72 9.32 11.99
CA ASP A 95 -10.58 9.94 13.02
C ASP A 95 -9.80 10.89 13.95
N GLY A 96 -8.55 10.56 14.26
CA GLY A 96 -7.65 11.44 15.03
C GLY A 96 -7.22 12.70 14.27
N PHE A 97 -6.99 12.58 12.96
CA PHE A 97 -6.62 13.72 12.10
C PHE A 97 -7.78 14.69 11.88
N THR A 98 -9.01 14.19 11.80
CA THR A 98 -10.21 15.03 11.60
C THR A 98 -10.67 15.72 12.88
N LYS A 99 -10.45 15.12 14.06
CA LYS A 99 -10.79 15.75 15.36
C LYS A 99 -9.78 16.80 15.84
N GLY A 100 -8.55 16.81 15.32
CA GLY A 100 -7.53 17.80 15.67
C GLY A 100 -7.60 19.12 14.88
N ILE A 101 -8.55 19.26 13.95
CA ILE A 101 -8.65 20.41 13.03
C ILE A 101 -9.88 21.30 13.35
N TYR A 102 -10.66 21.00 14.40
CA TYR A 102 -11.78 21.83 14.86
C TYR A 102 -11.55 22.37 16.27
#